data_AF-A0AAV3A1I9-F1
#
_entry.id   AF-A0AAV3A1I9-F1
#
_cell.length_a   1.000
_cell.length_b   1.000
_cell.length_c   1.000
_cell.angle_alpha   90.00
_cell.angle_beta   90.00
_cell.angle_gamma   90.00
#
_symmetry.space_group_name_H-M   'P 1'
#
loop_
_entity.id
_entity.type
_entity.pdbx_description
1 polymer ?
#
loop_
_entity_poly.entity_id
_entity_poly.type
_entity_poly.pdbx_seq_one_letter_code
_entity_poly.pdbx_strand_id
1 'polypeptide(L)'
;MPILLFLIDTSASMNQRTYLGTTYLDIAKGAVEIFMKVTGLLRARDPASRGDRYMLVTYDEPPYCIKAGWKENHATFMNELKNLQAAGLTTLGQALKSSFDLLNLNRLVSGIDNYGQGRNPFFLEPSILITITDGSKLTIPSGVQEELHLPLNSPLPGSELTKEPFRWDQRLFALVLRLPGASSVEPEQLGSVPSDESAITQMCEVTGGRSYCVRTQRMLNQCLESLVQKVQSGVVINFEKTGPDPVPNGEDGPTDSLRPTNSFAPQAWHTCHKLIYVRPNPKTGVPVGHWPIPESFWPDQNSPTLPPRTAHPVVRFSCVDCEPMVIDKLPFDKYELEPSPLTQYILERKSPHTCWQVFVSSSGKYSEIGHPFGYLKASTTLTCVNLFVMPYNYPVLLPLLDDLFKLHKLKPTLKWRQAFDNYLKTMPPYFLLPLKKALRMMGAPNLISDNLDCGLSYSVISYLKKLSQQTKMESERIIASVGKKAPQETGIKVKSNPAKTSLVHSKDFKQLLQGISGEASIRLTENLKEFPGFQIGLLNKDLKPQTYRNAYDIPRTNLLDQLTRMRTNLLKTHRLIVGQDEDCLHSVPVAQMGNYQEYLKLMPSPLREIDPDQPKRLHTFGNPFKQDKKVCI
;
A
#
# COMPACT_ATOMS: atom_id res chain seq x y z
N MET A 1 -8.92 -9.46 2.24
CA MET A 1 -7.90 -9.13 3.25
C MET A 1 -7.24 -7.84 2.82
N PRO A 2 -7.09 -6.84 3.70
CA PRO A 2 -6.47 -5.59 3.32
C PRO A 2 -4.94 -5.70 3.27
N ILE A 3 -4.36 -4.97 2.32
CA ILE A 3 -2.91 -4.81 2.16
C ILE A 3 -2.56 -3.42 2.67
N LEU A 4 -1.58 -3.34 3.57
CA LEU A 4 -1.06 -2.08 4.10
C LEU A 4 0.38 -1.93 3.63
N LEU A 5 0.63 -0.92 2.80
CA LEU A 5 1.95 -0.62 2.26
C LEU A 5 2.45 0.67 2.89
N PHE A 6 3.54 0.56 3.64
CA PHE A 6 4.24 1.70 4.20
C PHE A 6 5.28 2.19 3.21
N LEU A 7 5.11 3.42 2.76
CA LEU A 7 6.10 4.13 1.95
C LEU A 7 6.84 5.10 2.87
N ILE A 8 8.06 4.75 3.25
CA ILE A 8 8.87 5.55 4.17
C ILE A 8 9.90 6.34 3.38
N ASP A 9 9.88 7.65 3.58
CA ASP A 9 10.92 8.53 3.07
C ASP A 9 12.25 8.20 3.76
N THR A 10 13.20 7.73 2.97
CA THR A 10 14.58 7.43 3.38
C THR A 10 15.57 8.46 2.85
N SER A 11 15.11 9.64 2.44
CA SER A 11 15.98 10.72 1.97
C SER A 11 16.87 11.29 3.07
N ALA A 12 17.92 12.02 2.66
CA ALA A 12 18.85 12.64 3.59
C ALA A 12 18.19 13.69 4.51
N SER A 13 17.10 14.34 4.08
CA SER A 13 16.39 15.37 4.87
C SER A 13 15.68 14.80 6.11
N MET A 14 15.38 13.50 6.12
CA MET A 14 14.81 12.79 7.27
C MET A 14 15.80 12.64 8.45
N ASN A 15 17.07 13.03 8.29
CA ASN A 15 18.07 13.07 9.37
C ASN A 15 17.95 14.28 10.29
N GLN A 16 17.04 15.22 10.02
CA GLN A 16 16.81 16.36 10.90
C GLN A 16 16.32 15.91 12.29
N ARG A 17 16.81 16.58 13.33
CA ARG A 17 16.50 16.26 14.73
C ARG A 17 15.33 17.08 15.23
N THR A 18 14.48 16.43 16.01
CA THR A 18 13.33 17.03 16.67
C THR A 18 13.68 17.53 18.07
N TYR A 19 12.76 18.25 18.71
CA TYR A 19 12.85 18.61 20.13
C TYR A 19 13.01 17.40 21.07
N LEU A 20 12.67 16.18 20.62
CA LEU A 20 12.83 14.93 21.38
C LEU A 20 14.26 14.36 21.30
N GLY A 21 15.13 14.94 20.46
CA GLY A 21 16.49 14.46 20.22
C GLY A 21 16.61 13.31 19.20
N THR A 22 15.48 12.77 18.74
CA THR A 22 15.39 11.73 17.69
C THR A 22 15.25 12.34 16.29
N THR A 23 15.63 11.58 15.26
CA THR A 23 15.45 11.99 13.86
C THR A 23 14.02 11.77 13.38
N TYR A 24 13.62 12.41 12.27
CA TYR A 24 12.32 12.13 11.65
C TYR A 24 12.18 10.67 11.21
N LEU A 25 13.26 10.04 10.73
CA LEU A 25 13.24 8.62 10.39
C LEU A 25 12.95 7.73 11.61
N ASP A 26 13.54 8.05 12.77
CA ASP A 26 13.27 7.30 14.01
C ASP A 26 11.81 7.44 14.45
N ILE A 27 11.24 8.65 14.31
CA ILE A 27 9.83 8.90 14.58
C ILE A 27 8.93 8.17 13.59
N ALA A 28 9.29 8.12 12.31
CA ALA A 28 8.57 7.35 11.29
C ALA A 28 8.57 5.84 11.61
N LYS A 29 9.72 5.28 11.98
CA LYS A 29 9.82 3.88 12.44
C LYS A 29 8.93 3.62 13.65
N GLY A 30 9.01 4.49 14.67
CA GLY A 30 8.16 4.41 15.86
C GLY A 30 6.66 4.54 15.53
N ALA A 31 6.29 5.40 14.58
CA ALA A 31 4.92 5.55 14.12
C ALA A 31 4.39 4.26 13.48
N VAL A 32 5.19 3.60 12.66
CA VAL A 32 4.84 2.30 12.06
C VAL A 32 4.69 1.22 13.13
N GLU A 33 5.59 1.16 14.11
CA GLU A 33 5.48 0.21 15.23
C GLU A 33 4.23 0.44 16.07
N ILE A 34 3.94 1.70 16.41
CA ILE A 34 2.71 2.09 17.13
C ILE A 34 1.49 1.74 16.29
N PHE A 35 1.49 2.05 14.99
CA PHE A 35 0.38 1.73 14.10
C PHE A 35 0.14 0.22 14.03
N MET A 36 1.18 -0.59 13.88
CA MET A 36 1.07 -2.06 13.88
C MET A 36 0.57 -2.58 15.23
N LYS A 37 1.02 -2.00 16.34
CA LYS A 37 0.55 -2.35 17.68
C LYS A 37 -0.91 -1.97 17.90
N VAL A 38 -1.31 -0.76 17.53
CA VAL A 38 -2.69 -0.25 17.68
C VAL A 38 -3.64 -1.00 16.74
N THR A 39 -3.24 -1.23 15.49
CA THR A 39 -3.95 -2.08 14.54
C THR A 39 -4.05 -3.50 15.08
N GLY A 40 -2.95 -4.06 15.59
CA GLY A 40 -2.91 -5.37 16.22
C GLY A 40 -3.83 -5.45 17.44
N LEU A 41 -3.89 -4.43 18.30
CA LEU A 41 -4.73 -4.43 19.50
C LEU A 41 -6.22 -4.22 19.17
N LEU A 42 -6.53 -3.23 18.33
CA LEU A 42 -7.90 -2.90 17.93
C LEU A 42 -8.49 -4.00 17.04
N ARG A 43 -7.67 -4.57 16.14
CA ARG A 43 -8.11 -5.61 15.22
C ARG A 43 -7.81 -7.04 15.70
N ALA A 44 -7.03 -7.31 16.76
CA ALA A 44 -6.94 -8.68 17.32
C ALA A 44 -8.27 -9.19 17.88
N ARG A 45 -9.19 -8.27 18.21
CA ARG A 45 -10.58 -8.60 18.54
C ARG A 45 -11.42 -8.94 17.30
N ASP A 46 -10.98 -8.54 16.11
CA ASP A 46 -11.61 -8.79 14.81
C ASP A 46 -10.93 -9.98 14.10
N PRO A 47 -11.61 -11.13 13.89
CA PRO A 47 -11.06 -12.27 13.18
C PRO A 47 -10.51 -11.95 11.78
N ALA A 48 -10.94 -10.85 11.16
CA ALA A 48 -10.49 -10.41 9.84
C ALA A 48 -9.02 -9.94 9.80
N SER A 49 -8.42 -9.57 10.94
CA SER A 49 -7.07 -8.98 11.01
C SER A 49 -5.93 -9.98 10.82
N ARG A 50 -6.21 -11.28 11.02
CA ARG A 50 -5.21 -12.36 10.89
C ARG A 50 -4.72 -12.54 9.45
N GLY A 51 -5.37 -11.89 8.48
CA GLY A 51 -5.00 -11.91 7.07
C GLY A 51 -4.35 -10.63 6.54
N ASP A 52 -4.15 -9.60 7.38
CA ASP A 52 -3.56 -8.32 6.95
C ASP A 52 -2.11 -8.53 6.47
N ARG A 53 -1.76 -7.95 5.32
CA ARG A 53 -0.39 -8.03 4.77
C ARG A 53 0.29 -6.68 4.85
N TYR A 54 1.53 -6.69 5.33
CA TYR A 54 2.35 -5.48 5.46
C TYR A 54 3.47 -5.48 4.43
N MET A 55 3.58 -4.40 3.67
CA MET A 55 4.63 -4.18 2.67
C MET A 55 5.41 -2.93 3.01
N LEU A 56 6.70 -2.91 2.66
CA LEU A 56 7.61 -1.80 2.93
C LEU A 56 8.30 -1.37 1.64
N VAL A 57 8.12 -0.09 1.30
CA VAL A 57 8.76 0.56 0.16
C VAL A 57 9.51 1.82 0.64
N THR A 58 10.63 2.10 -0.01
CA THR A 58 11.57 3.20 0.30
C THR A 58 11.85 4.03 -0.95
N TYR A 59 12.60 5.13 -0.83
CA TYR A 59 12.94 6.03 -1.95
C TYR A 59 14.18 5.60 -2.75
N ASP A 60 14.69 4.39 -2.49
CA ASP A 60 15.79 3.81 -3.25
C ASP A 60 15.42 3.61 -4.73
N GLU A 61 16.43 3.41 -5.58
CA GLU A 61 16.19 3.15 -6.99
C GLU A 61 15.55 1.77 -7.22
N PRO A 62 14.60 1.63 -8.17
CA PRO A 62 14.07 0.33 -8.57
C PRO A 62 15.19 -0.57 -9.14
N PRO A 63 15.26 -1.87 -8.77
CA PRO A 63 14.27 -2.65 -8.01
C PRO A 63 14.45 -2.63 -6.48
N TYR A 64 15.48 -1.97 -5.95
CA TYR A 64 15.87 -2.03 -4.53
C TYR A 64 14.95 -1.24 -3.58
N CYS A 65 14.04 -0.43 -4.13
CA CYS A 65 13.00 0.29 -3.39
C CYS A 65 12.10 -0.63 -2.53
N ILE A 66 11.86 -1.88 -2.96
CA ILE A 66 10.97 -2.82 -2.28
C ILE A 66 11.79 -3.62 -1.25
N LYS A 67 11.54 -3.36 0.04
CA LYS A 67 12.21 -4.07 1.14
C LYS A 67 11.41 -5.28 1.60
N ALA A 68 10.07 -5.15 1.66
CA ALA A 68 9.17 -6.26 1.99
C ALA A 68 7.95 -6.25 1.05
N GLY A 69 7.71 -7.38 0.39
CA GLY A 69 6.67 -7.53 -0.63
C GLY A 69 5.66 -8.65 -0.35
N TRP A 70 5.19 -9.32 -1.40
CA TRP A 70 4.06 -10.27 -1.34
C TRP A 70 4.30 -11.56 -0.54
N LYS A 71 5.54 -12.05 -0.45
CA LYS A 71 5.88 -13.32 0.20
C LYS A 71 6.53 -13.16 1.58
N GLU A 72 6.79 -11.93 2.01
CA GLU A 72 7.55 -11.68 3.22
C GLU A 72 6.70 -11.81 4.47
N ASN A 73 7.31 -12.32 5.54
CA ASN A 73 6.68 -12.45 6.84
C ASN A 73 6.83 -11.16 7.67
N HIS A 74 6.08 -11.08 8.76
CA HIS A 74 6.14 -9.93 9.67
C HIS A 74 7.55 -9.72 10.28
N ALA A 75 8.32 -10.79 10.49
CA ALA A 75 9.66 -10.69 11.05
C ALA A 75 10.66 -10.04 10.06
N THR A 76 10.62 -10.40 8.78
CA THR A 76 11.42 -9.78 7.72
C THR A 76 11.05 -8.31 7.59
N PHE A 77 9.75 -7.98 7.58
CA PHE A 77 9.28 -6.59 7.55
C PHE A 77 9.87 -5.78 8.70
N MET A 78 9.79 -6.28 9.94
CA MET A 78 10.30 -5.59 11.12
C MET A 78 11.83 -5.46 11.10
N ASN A 79 12.54 -6.45 10.59
CA ASN A 79 13.99 -6.39 10.45
C ASN A 79 14.41 -5.32 9.43
N GLU A 80 13.78 -5.30 8.26
CA GLU A 80 14.03 -4.28 7.23
C GLU A 80 13.68 -2.87 7.72
N LEU A 81 12.54 -2.71 8.41
CA LEU A 81 12.12 -1.43 9.01
C LEU A 81 13.17 -0.89 9.99
N LYS A 82 13.73 -1.76 10.86
CA LYS A 82 14.77 -1.37 11.82
C LYS A 82 16.06 -0.93 11.12
N ASN A 83 16.45 -1.64 10.07
CA ASN A 83 17.70 -1.42 9.34
C ASN A 83 17.65 -0.24 8.35
N LEU A 84 16.49 0.40 8.12
CA LEU A 84 16.38 1.56 7.24
C LEU A 84 17.37 2.67 7.63
N GLN A 85 18.01 3.24 6.62
CA GLN A 85 18.92 4.37 6.75
C GLN A 85 18.38 5.54 5.93
N ALA A 86 18.46 6.75 6.47
CA ALA A 86 18.11 7.98 5.77
C ALA A 86 19.29 8.41 4.90
N ALA A 87 19.35 7.91 3.67
CA ALA A 87 20.32 8.26 2.65
C ALA A 87 19.64 8.34 1.27
N GLY A 88 19.92 9.38 0.52
CA GLY A 88 19.40 9.55 -0.84
C GLY A 88 18.59 10.83 -1.05
N LEU A 89 17.93 10.90 -2.21
CA LEU A 89 17.13 12.02 -2.67
C LEU A 89 15.63 11.80 -2.38
N THR A 90 14.84 12.87 -2.42
CA THR A 90 13.39 12.84 -2.20
C THR A 90 12.64 12.47 -3.49
N THR A 91 12.85 11.25 -4.00
CA THR A 91 12.26 10.72 -5.25
C THR A 91 10.82 10.19 -5.09
N LEU A 92 9.96 10.98 -4.44
CA LEU A 92 8.59 10.61 -4.09
C LEU A 92 7.77 10.06 -5.27
N GLY A 93 7.87 10.69 -6.45
CA GLY A 93 7.11 10.28 -7.63
C GLY A 93 7.49 8.88 -8.13
N GLN A 94 8.78 8.55 -8.16
CA GLN A 94 9.25 7.23 -8.56
C GLN A 94 8.87 6.17 -7.51
N ALA A 95 8.98 6.51 -6.22
CA ALA A 95 8.67 5.58 -5.14
C ALA A 95 7.15 5.28 -5.06
N LEU A 96 6.29 6.28 -5.27
CA LEU A 96 4.85 6.10 -5.38
C LEU A 96 4.48 5.22 -6.58
N LYS A 97 5.08 5.49 -7.74
CA LYS A 97 4.88 4.67 -8.94
C LYS A 97 5.24 3.21 -8.67
N SER A 98 6.44 2.95 -8.14
CA SER A 98 6.88 1.59 -7.80
C SER A 98 5.97 0.92 -6.76
N SER A 99 5.40 1.68 -5.84
CA SER A 99 4.41 1.19 -4.87
C SER A 99 3.10 0.78 -5.54
N PHE A 100 2.56 1.60 -6.43
CA PHE A 100 1.35 1.27 -7.20
C PHE A 100 1.58 0.08 -8.15
N ASP A 101 2.72 0.07 -8.83
CA ASP A 101 3.13 -1.06 -9.69
C ASP A 101 3.18 -2.36 -8.86
N LEU A 102 3.77 -2.36 -7.67
CA LEU A 102 3.83 -3.50 -6.76
C LEU A 102 2.44 -4.02 -6.36
N LEU A 103 1.51 -3.12 -6.03
CA LEU A 103 0.12 -3.48 -5.68
C LEU A 103 -0.65 -4.03 -6.89
N ASN A 104 -0.33 -3.56 -8.10
CA ASN A 104 -1.03 -3.95 -9.32
C ASN A 104 -0.54 -5.28 -9.92
N LEU A 105 0.61 -5.82 -9.46
CA LEU A 105 1.23 -7.03 -10.04
C LEU A 105 0.28 -8.23 -10.11
N ASN A 106 -0.49 -8.50 -9.06
CA ASN A 106 -1.29 -9.73 -9.00
C ASN A 106 -2.72 -9.56 -9.51
N ARG A 107 -3.18 -8.33 -9.76
CA ARG A 107 -4.61 -8.06 -10.02
C ARG A 107 -5.13 -8.68 -11.31
N LEU A 108 -4.32 -8.64 -12.36
CA LEU A 108 -4.60 -9.26 -13.65
C LEU A 108 -4.56 -10.79 -13.61
N VAL A 109 -3.69 -11.35 -12.75
CA VAL A 109 -3.56 -12.81 -12.59
C VAL A 109 -4.71 -13.35 -11.74
N SER A 110 -5.10 -12.62 -10.69
CA SER A 110 -6.24 -12.95 -9.84
C SER A 110 -7.60 -12.68 -10.50
N GLY A 111 -7.62 -11.99 -11.64
CA GLY A 111 -8.86 -11.68 -12.38
C GLY A 111 -9.74 -10.63 -11.71
N ILE A 112 -9.15 -9.80 -10.83
CA ILE A 112 -9.86 -8.70 -10.15
C ILE A 112 -10.24 -7.63 -11.19
N ASP A 113 -9.28 -7.27 -12.05
CA ASP A 113 -9.49 -6.29 -13.11
C ASP A 113 -9.96 -7.00 -14.40
N ASN A 114 -11.28 -7.20 -14.49
CA ASN A 114 -11.95 -7.87 -15.60
C ASN A 114 -12.31 -6.88 -16.74
N TYR A 115 -11.29 -6.42 -17.48
CA TYR A 115 -11.48 -5.47 -18.58
C TYR A 115 -12.55 -5.90 -19.61
N GLY A 116 -13.51 -5.01 -19.87
CA GLY A 116 -14.60 -5.25 -20.82
C GLY A 116 -15.78 -6.08 -20.30
N GLN A 117 -15.78 -6.49 -19.02
CA GLN A 117 -16.86 -7.28 -18.42
C GLN A 117 -17.59 -6.57 -17.27
N GLY A 118 -17.67 -5.24 -17.31
CA GLY A 118 -18.16 -4.42 -16.21
C GLY A 118 -17.19 -4.37 -15.03
N ARG A 119 -17.44 -3.49 -14.07
CA ARG A 119 -16.63 -3.35 -12.84
C ARG A 119 -17.36 -3.96 -11.67
N ASN A 120 -16.79 -4.99 -11.04
CA ASN A 120 -17.42 -5.70 -9.92
C ASN A 120 -16.97 -5.12 -8.57
N PRO A 121 -17.82 -4.41 -7.80
CA PRO A 121 -17.40 -3.81 -6.52
C PRO A 121 -17.02 -4.84 -5.46
N PHE A 122 -17.44 -6.10 -5.62
CA PHE A 122 -17.17 -7.20 -4.71
C PHE A 122 -15.85 -7.94 -5.01
N PHE A 123 -15.19 -7.69 -6.15
CA PHE A 123 -13.83 -8.16 -6.38
C PHE A 123 -12.84 -7.12 -5.87
N LEU A 124 -12.36 -7.33 -4.65
CA LEU A 124 -11.61 -6.34 -3.90
C LEU A 124 -10.26 -6.88 -3.46
N GLU A 125 -9.24 -6.03 -3.61
CA GLU A 125 -7.96 -6.17 -2.94
C GLU A 125 -7.63 -4.83 -2.26
N PRO A 126 -8.34 -4.54 -1.14
CA PRO A 126 -8.31 -3.22 -0.54
C PRO A 126 -6.90 -2.92 -0.06
N SER A 127 -6.33 -1.84 -0.58
CA SER A 127 -4.93 -1.50 -0.36
C SER A 127 -4.80 -0.08 0.17
N ILE A 128 -4.05 0.09 1.25
CA ILE A 128 -3.83 1.38 1.88
C ILE A 128 -2.35 1.69 1.84
N LEU A 129 -2.03 2.78 1.15
CA LEU A 129 -0.70 3.35 1.13
C LEU A 129 -0.58 4.37 2.25
N ILE A 130 0.42 4.21 3.12
CA ILE A 130 0.75 5.17 4.17
C ILE A 130 2.13 5.72 3.85
N THR A 131 2.16 6.95 3.34
CA THR A 131 3.40 7.65 3.01
C THR A 131 3.83 8.50 4.19
N ILE A 132 5.02 8.27 4.72
CA ILE A 132 5.61 9.11 5.77
C ILE A 132 6.76 9.89 5.16
N THR A 133 6.67 11.22 5.19
CA THR A 133 7.66 12.14 4.60
C THR A 133 7.78 13.40 5.45
N ASP A 134 8.84 14.18 5.24
CA ASP A 134 9.04 15.48 5.88
C ASP A 134 8.25 16.62 5.21
N GLY A 135 7.71 16.39 4.01
CA GLY A 135 6.96 17.38 3.23
C GLY A 135 7.80 18.58 2.79
N SER A 136 9.12 18.39 2.71
CA SER A 136 10.06 19.36 2.17
C SER A 136 10.01 19.38 0.63
N LYS A 137 10.85 20.20 0.00
CA LYS A 137 10.91 20.29 -1.46
C LYS A 137 11.41 18.97 -2.07
N LEU A 138 10.79 18.55 -3.17
CA LEU A 138 11.14 17.31 -3.87
C LEU A 138 12.44 17.48 -4.66
N THR A 139 13.38 16.56 -4.52
CA THR A 139 14.70 16.62 -5.16
C THR A 139 14.88 15.48 -6.14
N ILE A 140 15.34 15.82 -7.32
CA ILE A 140 15.71 14.93 -8.43
C ILE A 140 17.18 15.20 -8.75
N PRO A 141 17.95 14.25 -9.32
CA PRO A 141 19.35 14.50 -9.69
C PRO A 141 19.59 15.77 -10.52
N SER A 142 18.58 16.25 -11.24
CA SER A 142 18.63 17.47 -12.06
C SER A 142 18.28 18.76 -11.32
N GLY A 143 17.68 18.72 -10.14
CA GLY A 143 17.24 19.91 -9.40
C GLY A 143 16.06 19.69 -8.45
N VAL A 144 15.50 20.79 -7.97
CA VAL A 144 14.36 20.80 -7.06
C VAL A 144 13.07 20.96 -7.85
N GLN A 145 12.08 20.11 -7.61
CA GLN A 145 10.75 20.20 -8.19
C GLN A 145 9.72 20.65 -7.14
N GLU A 146 8.82 21.53 -7.55
CA GLU A 146 7.69 21.97 -6.72
C GLU A 146 6.43 21.13 -6.97
N GLU A 147 6.27 20.59 -8.18
CA GLU A 147 5.12 19.79 -8.59
C GLU A 147 5.45 18.30 -8.62
N LEU A 148 4.55 17.48 -8.07
CA LEU A 148 4.67 16.03 -8.06
C LEU A 148 4.12 15.45 -9.37
N HIS A 149 5.02 15.12 -10.29
CA HIS A 149 4.67 14.36 -11.49
C HIS A 149 5.06 12.89 -11.33
N LEU A 150 4.11 12.00 -11.57
CA LEU A 150 4.38 10.56 -11.64
C LEU A 150 4.88 10.22 -13.05
N PRO A 151 6.04 9.55 -13.20
CA PRO A 151 6.49 9.12 -14.52
C PRO A 151 5.50 8.11 -15.12
N LEU A 152 4.81 8.49 -16.20
CA LEU A 152 3.72 7.70 -16.80
C LEU A 152 4.20 6.48 -17.61
N ASN A 153 5.51 6.31 -17.79
CA ASN A 153 6.09 5.15 -18.47
C ASN A 153 6.15 3.93 -17.52
N SER A 154 5.00 3.32 -17.22
CA SER A 154 5.01 2.05 -16.50
C SER A 154 5.50 0.92 -17.41
N PRO A 155 6.55 0.16 -17.01
CA PRO A 155 6.99 -1.01 -17.76
C PRO A 155 6.06 -2.22 -17.54
N LEU A 156 5.02 -2.09 -16.71
CA LEU A 156 4.12 -3.21 -16.40
C LEU A 156 3.19 -3.52 -17.60
N PRO A 157 3.14 -4.78 -18.04
CA PRO A 157 2.16 -5.23 -19.03
C PRO A 157 0.74 -4.96 -18.54
N GLY A 158 -0.08 -4.23 -19.31
CA GLY A 158 -1.47 -3.93 -18.99
C GLY A 158 -1.70 -2.57 -18.36
N SER A 159 -0.63 -1.80 -18.12
CA SER A 159 -0.74 -0.42 -17.66
C SER A 159 -1.50 0.45 -18.66
N GLU A 160 -1.47 0.12 -19.96
CA GLU A 160 -2.18 0.84 -21.01
C GLU A 160 -3.71 0.71 -20.93
N LEU A 161 -4.24 -0.28 -20.18
CA LEU A 161 -5.68 -0.47 -20.02
C LEU A 161 -6.29 0.46 -18.97
N THR A 162 -5.48 1.26 -18.28
CA THR A 162 -5.94 2.20 -17.24
C THR A 162 -5.18 3.51 -17.36
N LYS A 163 -5.88 4.65 -17.28
CA LYS A 163 -5.27 5.96 -17.49
C LYS A 163 -4.36 6.36 -16.32
N GLU A 164 -4.79 6.04 -15.10
CA GLU A 164 -4.11 6.40 -13.86
C GLU A 164 -3.30 5.22 -13.28
N PRO A 165 -2.24 5.49 -12.50
CA PRO A 165 -1.39 4.43 -11.92
C PRO A 165 -2.05 3.69 -10.75
N PHE A 166 -3.03 4.30 -10.08
CA PHE A 166 -3.74 3.71 -8.94
C PHE A 166 -5.06 3.05 -9.36
N ARG A 167 -5.65 2.28 -8.44
CA ARG A 167 -6.94 1.58 -8.62
C ARG A 167 -8.00 2.11 -7.67
N TRP A 168 -9.27 1.84 -7.97
CA TRP A 168 -10.42 2.28 -7.17
C TRP A 168 -10.50 1.75 -5.74
N ASP A 169 -9.76 0.71 -5.39
CA ASP A 169 -9.66 0.11 -4.05
C ASP A 169 -8.32 0.44 -3.37
N GLN A 170 -7.53 1.37 -3.95
CA GLN A 170 -6.27 1.86 -3.42
C GLN A 170 -6.43 3.28 -2.87
N ARG A 171 -6.09 3.49 -1.60
CA ARG A 171 -6.17 4.81 -0.94
C ARG A 171 -4.82 5.23 -0.41
N LEU A 172 -4.46 6.50 -0.61
CA LEU A 172 -3.19 7.08 -0.16
C LEU A 172 -3.41 8.04 1.01
N PHE A 173 -2.79 7.74 2.14
CA PHE A 173 -2.69 8.65 3.27
C PHE A 173 -1.25 9.12 3.43
N ALA A 174 -1.06 10.43 3.62
CA ALA A 174 0.25 11.00 3.85
C ALA A 174 0.36 11.51 5.30
N LEU A 175 1.45 11.14 5.98
CA LEU A 175 1.85 11.67 7.27
C LEU A 175 3.06 12.57 7.03
N VAL A 176 2.81 13.88 7.07
CA VAL A 176 3.86 14.88 6.88
C VAL A 176 4.37 15.32 8.25
N LEU A 177 5.62 14.97 8.54
CA LEU A 177 6.27 15.27 9.80
C LEU A 177 6.81 16.71 9.79
N ARG A 178 6.16 17.61 10.53
CA ARG A 178 6.58 19.00 10.76
C ARG A 178 6.78 19.27 12.25
N LEU A 179 7.60 18.45 12.88
CA LEU A 179 7.92 18.54 14.30
C LEU A 179 9.01 19.61 14.51
N PRO A 180 8.78 20.62 15.36
CA PRO A 180 9.77 21.68 15.55
C PRO A 180 11.04 21.14 16.23
N GLY A 181 12.18 21.75 15.92
CA GLY A 181 13.45 21.43 16.58
C GLY A 181 13.54 21.96 18.02
N ALA A 182 12.81 23.03 18.33
CA ALA A 182 12.65 23.58 19.67
C ALA A 182 11.26 23.26 20.22
N SER A 183 11.12 23.18 21.55
CA SER A 183 9.82 23.03 22.19
C SER A 183 8.93 24.24 21.88
N SER A 184 7.87 24.04 21.10
CA SER A 184 6.85 25.07 20.87
C SER A 184 5.95 25.17 22.11
N VAL A 185 5.64 26.40 22.53
CA VAL A 185 4.69 26.72 23.62
C VAL A 185 3.31 27.09 23.05
N GLU A 186 3.09 26.98 21.74
CA GLU A 186 1.79 27.32 21.16
C GLU A 186 0.68 26.41 21.71
N PRO A 187 -0.48 26.99 22.09
CA PRO A 187 -1.59 26.22 22.64
C PRO A 187 -2.08 25.20 21.61
N GLU A 188 -2.08 23.91 21.99
CA GLU A 188 -2.67 22.83 21.20
C GLU A 188 -4.14 23.18 20.92
N GLN A 189 -4.49 23.41 19.65
CA GLN A 189 -5.89 23.39 19.24
C GLN A 189 -6.41 21.97 19.43
N LEU A 190 -7.23 21.75 20.48
CA LEU A 190 -8.01 20.53 20.65
C LEU A 190 -9.00 20.43 19.47
N GLY A 191 -8.64 19.66 18.44
CA GLY A 191 -9.42 19.56 17.22
C GLY A 191 -8.91 18.50 16.25
N SER A 192 -9.51 18.45 15.08
CA SER A 192 -9.08 17.54 14.01
C SER A 192 -7.69 17.92 13.50
N VAL A 193 -6.83 16.92 13.27
CA VAL A 193 -5.51 17.13 12.67
C VAL A 193 -5.69 17.86 11.34
N PRO A 194 -5.02 19.00 11.09
CA PRO A 194 -5.16 19.75 9.86
C PRO A 194 -4.58 18.99 8.67
N SER A 195 -5.13 19.26 7.49
CA SER A 195 -4.54 18.79 6.23
C SER A 195 -3.29 19.59 5.92
N ASP A 196 -2.39 19.01 5.15
CA ASP A 196 -1.17 19.67 4.72
C ASP A 196 -1.31 20.36 3.35
N GLU A 197 -0.56 21.41 3.08
CA GLU A 197 -0.45 22.07 1.77
C GLU A 197 0.83 21.63 1.03
N SER A 198 1.05 20.31 0.94
CA SER A 198 2.18 19.75 0.18
C SER A 198 1.72 19.17 -1.15
N ALA A 199 2.65 18.98 -2.10
CA ALA A 199 2.36 18.37 -3.40
C ALA A 199 1.70 16.99 -3.32
N ILE A 200 1.94 16.24 -2.23
CA ILE A 200 1.31 14.94 -1.97
C ILE A 200 -0.19 15.04 -1.66
N THR A 201 -0.68 16.18 -1.16
CA THR A 201 -2.08 16.37 -0.75
C THR A 201 -3.04 16.17 -1.90
N GLN A 202 -2.73 16.72 -3.08
CA GLN A 202 -3.55 16.55 -4.28
C GLN A 202 -3.67 15.06 -4.67
N MET A 203 -2.58 14.30 -4.58
CA MET A 203 -2.60 12.86 -4.86
C MET A 203 -3.39 12.08 -3.79
N CYS A 204 -3.30 12.47 -2.52
CA CYS A 204 -4.13 11.90 -1.45
C CYS A 204 -5.62 12.13 -1.71
N GLU A 205 -6.02 13.33 -2.11
CA GLU A 205 -7.42 13.66 -2.38
C GLU A 205 -7.96 12.91 -3.60
N VAL A 206 -7.17 12.84 -4.69
CA VAL A 206 -7.54 12.13 -5.92
C VAL A 206 -7.79 10.64 -5.68
N THR A 207 -7.00 10.00 -4.80
CA THR A 207 -7.15 8.57 -4.43
C THR A 207 -8.22 8.32 -3.36
N GLY A 208 -8.94 9.34 -2.88
CA GLY A 208 -9.94 9.22 -1.82
C GLY A 208 -9.35 9.04 -0.42
N GLY A 209 -8.09 9.44 -0.22
CA GLY A 209 -7.40 9.48 1.06
C GLY A 209 -7.28 10.89 1.63
N ARG A 210 -6.29 11.11 2.51
CA ARG A 210 -6.07 12.40 3.19
C ARG A 210 -4.61 12.58 3.59
N SER A 211 -4.09 13.80 3.48
CA SER A 211 -2.81 14.19 4.08
C SER A 211 -3.02 14.74 5.49
N TYR A 212 -2.11 14.41 6.40
CA TYR A 212 -2.12 14.84 7.79
C TYR A 212 -0.83 15.61 8.10
N CYS A 213 -0.97 16.83 8.62
CA CYS A 213 0.16 17.63 9.08
C CYS A 213 0.43 17.33 10.56
N VAL A 214 1.52 16.64 10.86
CA VAL A 214 1.90 16.22 12.21
C VAL A 214 2.89 17.22 12.79
N ARG A 215 2.46 17.99 13.81
CA ARG A 215 3.32 18.96 14.51
C ARG A 215 3.77 18.53 15.89
N THR A 216 3.04 17.61 16.53
CA THR A 216 3.36 17.09 17.87
C THR A 216 3.22 15.57 17.92
N GLN A 217 3.89 14.92 18.87
CA GLN A 217 3.76 13.48 19.09
C GLN A 217 2.33 13.05 19.44
N ARG A 218 1.57 13.93 20.12
CA ARG A 218 0.17 13.68 20.45
C ARG A 218 -0.70 13.66 19.20
N MET A 219 -0.51 14.64 18.30
CA MET A 219 -1.19 14.68 17.00
C MET A 219 -0.85 13.45 16.15
N LEU A 220 0.40 12.97 16.20
CA LEU A 220 0.80 11.73 15.53
C LEU A 220 -0.05 10.55 16.02
N ASN A 221 -0.14 10.34 17.33
CA ASN A 221 -0.92 9.24 17.90
C ASN A 221 -2.41 9.33 17.53
N GLN A 222 -3.02 10.52 17.64
CA GLN A 222 -4.41 10.75 17.23
C GLN A 222 -4.63 10.46 15.74
N CYS A 223 -3.67 10.85 14.90
CA CYS A 223 -3.71 10.58 13.47
C CYS A 223 -3.64 9.08 13.18
N LEU A 224 -2.74 8.34 13.86
CA LEU A 224 -2.63 6.89 13.71
C LEU A 224 -3.92 6.19 14.14
N GLU A 225 -4.53 6.58 15.26
CA GLU A 225 -5.81 6.03 15.71
C GLU A 225 -6.94 6.28 14.70
N SER A 226 -7.04 7.51 14.17
CA SER A 226 -8.01 7.84 13.12
C SER A 226 -7.76 7.05 11.83
N LEU A 227 -6.49 6.86 11.46
CA LEU A 227 -6.10 6.10 10.27
C LEU A 227 -6.53 4.65 10.37
N VAL A 228 -6.38 4.01 11.55
CA VAL A 228 -6.82 2.62 11.78
C VAL A 228 -8.32 2.46 11.58
N GLN A 229 -9.14 3.43 12.01
CA GLN A 229 -10.60 3.39 11.81
C GLN A 229 -11.00 3.50 10.32
N LYS A 230 -10.14 4.10 9.49
CA LYS A 230 -10.35 4.25 8.04
C LYS A 230 -9.91 3.03 7.25
N VAL A 231 -9.31 2.01 7.89
CA VAL A 231 -8.93 0.73 7.26
C VAL A 231 -10.14 -0.17 7.06
N GLN A 232 -11.03 0.27 6.17
CA GLN A 232 -12.26 -0.43 5.79
C GLN A 232 -12.19 -0.91 4.34
N SER A 233 -12.87 -2.01 4.06
CA SER A 233 -13.01 -2.56 2.71
C SER A 233 -14.04 -1.75 1.94
N GLY A 234 -13.65 -1.23 0.79
CA GLY A 234 -14.54 -0.45 -0.06
C GLY A 234 -13.89 -0.02 -1.35
N VAL A 235 -14.70 0.64 -2.17
CA VAL A 235 -14.32 1.12 -3.50
C VAL A 235 -14.61 2.61 -3.60
N VAL A 236 -13.70 3.38 -4.18
CA VAL A 236 -13.89 4.79 -4.45
C VAL A 236 -14.62 4.99 -5.78
N ILE A 237 -15.71 5.76 -5.73
CA ILE A 237 -16.53 6.14 -6.88
C ILE A 237 -16.55 7.67 -6.95
N ASN A 238 -16.48 8.21 -8.17
CA ASN A 238 -16.70 9.64 -8.40
C ASN A 238 -18.18 9.87 -8.71
N PHE A 239 -18.88 10.63 -7.88
CA PHE A 239 -20.26 11.04 -8.14
C PHE A 239 -20.28 12.42 -8.79
N GLU A 240 -20.95 12.54 -9.93
CA GLU A 240 -21.16 13.80 -10.63
C GLU A 240 -22.66 14.10 -10.77
N LYS A 241 -23.04 15.33 -10.48
CA LYS A 241 -24.41 15.77 -10.74
C LYS A 241 -24.65 15.99 -12.22
N THR A 242 -25.87 15.72 -12.64
CA THR A 242 -26.32 15.90 -14.02
C THR A 242 -27.79 16.28 -14.06
N GLY A 243 -28.13 17.19 -14.96
CA GLY A 243 -29.46 17.80 -15.03
C GLY A 243 -29.58 19.06 -14.15
N PRO A 244 -30.76 19.70 -14.15
CA PRO A 244 -31.01 20.92 -13.39
C PRO A 244 -30.93 20.69 -11.88
N ASP A 245 -30.61 21.75 -11.15
CA ASP A 245 -30.59 21.75 -9.69
C ASP A 245 -31.97 21.35 -9.14
N PRO A 246 -32.02 20.54 -8.07
CA PRO A 246 -33.29 20.26 -7.41
C PRO A 246 -33.91 21.59 -6.98
N VAL A 247 -35.21 21.75 -7.21
CA VAL A 247 -35.95 22.90 -6.71
C VAL A 247 -35.76 22.93 -5.19
N PRO A 248 -35.26 24.04 -4.59
CA PRO A 248 -35.21 24.13 -3.14
C PRO A 248 -36.64 23.96 -2.62
N ASN A 249 -36.83 23.10 -1.62
CA ASN A 249 -38.13 22.95 -0.96
C ASN A 249 -38.55 24.31 -0.43
N GLY A 250 -39.47 24.96 -1.12
CA GLY A 250 -40.14 26.17 -0.68
C GLY A 250 -41.36 25.78 0.13
N GLU A 251 -41.27 25.88 1.45
CA GLU A 251 -42.39 26.20 2.35
C GLU A 251 -41.88 27.13 3.46
N ASP A 252 -42.16 28.41 3.26
CA ASP A 252 -42.30 29.57 4.16
C ASP A 252 -41.43 29.81 5.41
N GLY A 253 -40.76 30.97 5.38
CA GLY A 253 -40.33 31.78 6.52
C GLY A 253 -39.50 32.98 6.03
N PRO A 254 -40.02 34.23 5.99
CA PRO A 254 -39.27 35.37 5.49
C PRO A 254 -38.37 35.92 6.61
N THR A 255 -37.12 35.45 6.72
CA THR A 255 -36.08 36.21 7.43
C THR A 255 -34.68 35.83 6.95
N ASP A 256 -33.93 36.88 6.60
CA ASP A 256 -32.49 36.97 6.32
C ASP A 256 -31.94 36.45 4.98
N SER A 257 -32.37 37.16 3.93
CA SER A 257 -31.71 37.28 2.63
C SER A 257 -30.43 38.13 2.69
N LEU A 258 -29.41 37.73 3.49
CA LEU A 258 -28.09 38.39 3.50
C LEU A 258 -26.91 37.40 3.54
N ARG A 259 -26.95 36.37 2.70
CA ARG A 259 -25.72 35.72 2.24
C ARG A 259 -25.70 35.72 0.71
N PRO A 260 -24.73 36.39 0.06
CA PRO A 260 -24.59 36.28 -1.39
C PRO A 260 -24.17 34.84 -1.70
N THR A 261 -25.13 34.01 -2.11
CA THR A 261 -24.85 32.72 -2.73
C THR A 261 -24.24 33.01 -4.09
N ASN A 262 -22.90 32.99 -4.16
CA ASN A 262 -22.17 32.95 -5.42
C ASN A 262 -22.67 31.74 -6.23
N SER A 263 -23.56 31.99 -7.18
CA SER A 263 -24.16 31.01 -8.10
C SER A 263 -23.19 30.44 -9.15
N PHE A 264 -21.89 30.76 -9.02
CA PHE A 264 -20.82 30.36 -9.94
C PHE A 264 -19.73 29.47 -9.30
N ALA A 265 -19.84 29.10 -8.02
CA ALA A 265 -18.94 28.12 -7.43
C ALA A 265 -19.57 26.71 -7.52
N PRO A 266 -18.87 25.68 -8.04
CA PRO A 266 -19.36 24.31 -7.97
C PRO A 266 -19.57 23.94 -6.50
N GLN A 267 -20.81 23.67 -6.10
CA GLN A 267 -21.10 23.27 -4.73
C GLN A 267 -20.37 21.94 -4.45
N ALA A 268 -19.75 21.80 -3.28
CA ALA A 268 -18.88 20.66 -2.94
C ALA A 268 -19.60 19.28 -2.98
N TRP A 269 -20.92 19.24 -3.10
CA TRP A 269 -21.71 18.02 -3.28
C TRP A 269 -21.98 17.66 -4.75
N HIS A 270 -21.74 18.57 -5.71
CA HIS A 270 -21.93 18.33 -7.15
C HIS A 270 -20.90 17.34 -7.72
N THR A 271 -19.70 17.31 -7.15
CA THR A 271 -18.66 16.35 -7.52
C THR A 271 -18.02 15.82 -6.24
N CYS A 272 -18.09 14.51 -6.01
CA CYS A 272 -17.45 13.93 -4.84
C CYS A 272 -16.86 12.54 -5.11
N HIS A 273 -15.59 12.38 -4.72
CA HIS A 273 -14.93 11.08 -4.63
C HIS A 273 -15.23 10.46 -3.27
N LYS A 274 -16.00 9.38 -3.24
CA LYS A 274 -16.40 8.75 -1.98
C LYS A 274 -16.31 7.24 -2.01
N LEU A 275 -15.95 6.70 -0.86
CA LEU A 275 -15.88 5.28 -0.63
C LEU A 275 -17.30 4.72 -0.50
N ILE A 276 -17.59 3.67 -1.25
CA ILE A 276 -18.69 2.77 -0.97
C ILE A 276 -18.15 1.59 -0.15
N TYR A 277 -18.76 1.34 1.00
CA TYR A 277 -18.36 0.23 1.86
C TYR A 277 -18.87 -1.08 1.28
N VAL A 278 -17.94 -2.03 1.11
CA VAL A 278 -18.27 -3.37 0.66
C VAL A 278 -18.00 -4.33 1.82
N ARG A 279 -19.08 -4.63 2.55
CA ARG A 279 -19.01 -5.49 3.73
C ARG A 279 -18.94 -6.96 3.31
N PRO A 280 -18.02 -7.76 3.86
CA PRO A 280 -18.03 -9.20 3.65
C PRO A 280 -19.34 -9.83 4.13
N ASN A 281 -19.80 -10.87 3.44
CA ASN A 281 -20.96 -11.60 3.91
C ASN A 281 -20.60 -12.38 5.19
N PRO A 282 -21.37 -12.27 6.29
CA PRO A 282 -21.07 -12.96 7.55
C PRO A 282 -21.03 -14.49 7.44
N LYS A 283 -21.70 -15.08 6.43
CA LYS A 283 -21.74 -16.54 6.23
C LYS A 283 -20.53 -17.08 5.47
N THR A 284 -20.03 -16.34 4.49
CA THR A 284 -18.96 -16.80 3.58
C THR A 284 -17.62 -16.10 3.82
N GLY A 285 -17.59 -15.01 4.58
CA GLY A 285 -16.39 -14.22 4.85
C GLY A 285 -15.86 -13.43 3.64
N VAL A 286 -16.53 -13.53 2.48
CA VAL A 286 -16.16 -12.87 1.23
C VAL A 286 -17.29 -11.91 0.82
N PRO A 287 -16.99 -10.72 0.29
CA PRO A 287 -18.01 -9.85 -0.29
C PRO A 287 -18.75 -10.59 -1.42
N VAL A 288 -20.07 -10.58 -1.34
CA VAL A 288 -20.94 -11.16 -2.36
C VAL A 288 -21.69 -10.01 -3.01
N GLY A 289 -21.64 -9.93 -4.33
CA GLY A 289 -22.50 -9.06 -5.12
C GLY A 289 -22.97 -9.76 -6.38
N HIS A 290 -23.96 -9.15 -7.03
CA HIS A 290 -24.67 -9.72 -8.16
C HIS A 290 -24.45 -8.90 -9.42
N TRP A 291 -24.43 -7.57 -9.30
CA TRP A 291 -24.46 -6.66 -10.43
C TRP A 291 -23.16 -5.85 -10.55
N PRO A 292 -22.49 -5.88 -11.72
CA PRO A 292 -21.37 -4.97 -11.98
C PRO A 292 -21.86 -3.53 -12.18
N ILE A 293 -20.99 -2.56 -11.92
CA ILE A 293 -21.13 -1.20 -12.43
C ILE A 293 -20.79 -1.23 -13.93
N PRO A 294 -21.63 -0.63 -14.80
CA PRO A 294 -21.39 -0.62 -16.23
C PRO A 294 -20.10 0.12 -16.62
N GLU A 295 -19.53 -0.27 -17.76
CA GLU A 295 -18.42 0.45 -18.37
C GLU A 295 -18.84 1.82 -18.91
N SER A 296 -17.88 2.74 -19.00
CA SER A 296 -18.03 4.04 -19.65
C SER A 296 -17.85 3.98 -21.18
N PHE A 297 -18.05 2.80 -21.76
CA PHE A 297 -17.99 2.56 -23.20
C PHE A 297 -18.83 1.33 -23.54
N TRP A 298 -19.27 1.25 -24.80
CA TRP A 298 -19.95 0.07 -25.31
C TRP A 298 -18.94 -0.96 -25.84
N PRO A 299 -18.91 -2.20 -25.32
CA PRO A 299 -18.03 -3.24 -25.86
C PRO A 299 -18.54 -3.68 -27.24
N ASP A 300 -17.80 -3.34 -28.29
CA ASP A 300 -18.08 -3.81 -29.64
C ASP A 300 -17.27 -5.09 -29.94
N GLN A 301 -17.95 -6.10 -30.46
CA GLN A 301 -17.35 -7.38 -30.84
C GLN A 301 -16.39 -7.24 -32.04
N ASN A 302 -16.54 -6.17 -32.82
CA ASN A 302 -15.64 -5.87 -33.94
C ASN A 302 -14.41 -5.04 -33.54
N SER A 303 -14.34 -4.55 -32.29
CA SER A 303 -13.21 -3.73 -31.84
C SER A 303 -11.97 -4.60 -31.54
N PRO A 304 -10.81 -4.29 -32.13
CA PRO A 304 -9.59 -5.07 -31.90
C PRO A 304 -8.89 -4.71 -30.58
N THR A 305 -9.18 -3.52 -30.02
CA THR A 305 -8.56 -2.99 -28.80
C THR A 305 -9.63 -2.45 -27.84
N LEU A 306 -9.33 -2.47 -26.55
CA LEU A 306 -10.19 -1.91 -25.51
C LEU A 306 -9.76 -0.47 -25.18
N PRO A 307 -10.71 0.46 -24.98
CA PRO A 307 -10.39 1.79 -24.49
C PRO A 307 -9.90 1.73 -23.03
N PRO A 308 -8.95 2.61 -22.63
CA PRO A 308 -8.43 2.62 -21.27
C PRO A 308 -9.48 3.09 -20.27
N ARG A 309 -9.61 2.36 -19.16
CA ARG A 309 -10.49 2.70 -18.03
C ARG A 309 -9.92 3.86 -17.22
N THR A 310 -10.81 4.69 -16.67
CA THR A 310 -10.47 5.52 -15.52
C THR A 310 -10.38 4.66 -14.26
N ALA A 311 -9.49 4.98 -13.32
CA ALA A 311 -9.40 4.28 -12.03
C ALA A 311 -10.74 4.36 -11.29
N HIS A 312 -11.27 5.56 -11.08
CA HIS A 312 -12.57 5.78 -10.47
C HIS A 312 -13.68 5.82 -11.54
N PRO A 313 -14.73 4.99 -11.42
CA PRO A 313 -15.88 5.11 -12.30
C PRO A 313 -16.60 6.44 -12.01
N VAL A 314 -16.95 7.14 -13.07
CA VAL A 314 -17.71 8.40 -12.99
C VAL A 314 -19.19 8.05 -13.07
N VAL A 315 -19.84 8.06 -11.91
CA VAL A 315 -21.27 7.77 -11.76
C VAL A 315 -22.01 9.09 -11.67
N ARG A 316 -22.87 9.33 -12.63
CA ARG A 316 -23.69 10.52 -12.67
C ARG A 316 -25.03 10.27 -12.01
N PHE A 317 -25.55 11.26 -11.30
CA PHE A 317 -26.85 11.17 -10.64
C PHE A 317 -27.76 12.33 -11.07
N SER A 318 -29.06 12.01 -11.18
CA SER A 318 -30.10 12.99 -11.49
C SER A 318 -30.89 13.33 -10.24
N CYS A 319 -31.08 14.62 -10.00
CA CYS A 319 -31.87 15.14 -8.87
C CYS A 319 -33.39 15.12 -9.14
N VAL A 320 -33.86 14.22 -10.00
CA VAL A 320 -35.29 13.96 -10.23
C VAL A 320 -35.75 12.90 -9.25
N ASP A 321 -36.72 13.25 -8.42
CA ASP A 321 -37.27 12.34 -7.42
C ASP A 321 -38.05 11.22 -8.10
N CYS A 322 -37.63 9.98 -7.86
CA CYS A 322 -38.28 8.76 -8.35
C CYS A 322 -38.66 7.85 -7.18
N GLU A 323 -39.70 7.03 -7.38
CA GLU A 323 -40.05 5.98 -6.42
C GLU A 323 -39.12 4.77 -6.58
N PRO A 324 -38.60 4.20 -5.47
CA PRO A 324 -37.73 3.03 -5.52
C PRO A 324 -38.52 1.79 -5.94
N MET A 325 -38.25 1.31 -7.16
CA MET A 325 -38.84 0.07 -7.67
C MET A 325 -38.08 -1.14 -7.13
N VAL A 326 -38.78 -2.03 -6.42
CA VAL A 326 -38.22 -3.28 -5.88
C VAL A 326 -39.19 -4.42 -6.13
N ILE A 327 -38.68 -5.53 -6.68
CA ILE A 327 -39.44 -6.77 -6.90
C ILE A 327 -38.98 -7.83 -5.91
N ASP A 328 -39.93 -8.58 -5.37
CA ASP A 328 -39.67 -9.68 -4.46
C ASP A 328 -38.81 -10.77 -5.14
N LYS A 329 -37.80 -11.29 -4.43
CA LYS A 329 -36.82 -12.30 -4.90
C LYS A 329 -35.79 -11.85 -5.94
N LEU A 330 -35.82 -10.61 -6.45
CA LEU A 330 -34.72 -10.11 -7.28
C LEU A 330 -33.51 -9.78 -6.38
N PRO A 331 -32.33 -10.38 -6.60
CA PRO A 331 -31.13 -9.97 -5.87
C PRO A 331 -30.75 -8.55 -6.25
N PHE A 332 -30.46 -7.72 -5.25
CA PHE A 332 -29.91 -6.38 -5.43
C PHE A 332 -28.72 -6.20 -4.49
N ASP A 333 -27.79 -5.32 -4.88
CA ASP A 333 -26.64 -5.02 -4.05
C ASP A 333 -26.85 -3.68 -3.35
N LYS A 334 -26.58 -3.65 -2.04
CA LYS A 334 -26.70 -2.46 -1.19
C LYS A 334 -25.32 -2.09 -0.65
N TYR A 335 -24.81 -0.94 -1.09
CA TYR A 335 -23.54 -0.41 -0.60
C TYR A 335 -23.77 0.88 0.18
N GLU A 336 -23.19 0.96 1.38
CA GLU A 336 -23.27 2.15 2.21
C GLU A 336 -22.22 3.17 1.78
N LEU A 337 -22.60 4.44 1.68
CA LEU A 337 -21.70 5.52 1.32
C LEU A 337 -20.99 6.10 2.54
N GLU A 338 -19.72 6.43 2.37
CA GLU A 338 -18.97 7.25 3.31
C GLU A 338 -19.62 8.64 3.47
N PRO A 339 -19.72 9.16 4.71
CA PRO A 339 -20.22 10.50 4.96
C PRO A 339 -19.51 11.57 4.12
N SER A 340 -20.31 12.38 3.44
CA SER A 340 -19.89 13.41 2.49
C SER A 340 -20.90 14.55 2.40
N PRO A 341 -20.52 15.69 1.80
CA PRO A 341 -21.47 16.77 1.51
C PRO A 341 -22.70 16.29 0.71
N LEU A 342 -22.51 15.35 -0.23
CA LEU A 342 -23.62 14.73 -0.97
C LEU A 342 -24.55 13.94 -0.04
N THR A 343 -24.00 13.12 0.84
CA THR A 343 -24.85 12.36 1.78
C THR A 343 -25.56 13.28 2.77
N GLN A 344 -24.91 14.37 3.22
CA GLN A 344 -25.52 15.35 4.11
C GLN A 344 -26.72 16.02 3.43
N TYR A 345 -26.54 16.46 2.18
CA TYR A 345 -27.61 17.07 1.40
C TYR A 345 -28.82 16.14 1.19
N ILE A 346 -28.58 14.85 0.89
CA ILE A 346 -29.66 13.86 0.75
C ILE A 346 -30.38 13.62 2.09
N LEU A 347 -29.64 13.57 3.21
CA LEU A 347 -30.21 13.35 4.54
C LEU A 347 -31.01 14.56 5.05
N GLU A 348 -30.59 15.78 4.71
CA GLU A 348 -31.27 17.03 5.07
C GLU A 348 -32.67 17.15 4.48
N ARG A 349 -32.91 16.57 3.29
CA ARG A 349 -34.25 16.51 2.66
C ARG A 349 -35.27 15.68 3.43
N LYS A 350 -34.83 14.81 4.34
CA LYS A 350 -35.69 13.94 5.19
C LYS A 350 -36.75 13.15 4.41
N SER A 351 -36.47 12.78 3.15
CA SER A 351 -37.39 12.07 2.26
C SER A 351 -36.93 10.62 2.00
N PRO A 352 -37.14 9.68 2.95
CA PRO A 352 -36.66 8.29 2.82
C PRO A 352 -37.37 7.48 1.73
N HIS A 353 -38.50 7.98 1.20
CA HIS A 353 -39.29 7.33 0.16
C HIS A 353 -38.89 7.73 -1.26
N THR A 354 -38.11 8.79 -1.43
CA THR A 354 -37.61 9.24 -2.74
C THR A 354 -36.21 8.69 -2.99
N CYS A 355 -35.90 8.37 -4.25
CA CYS A 355 -34.55 8.01 -4.67
C CYS A 355 -34.11 8.80 -5.89
N TRP A 356 -32.80 8.94 -6.05
CA TRP A 356 -32.17 9.59 -7.20
C TRP A 356 -31.48 8.57 -8.07
N GLN A 357 -31.85 8.52 -9.34
CA GLN A 357 -31.30 7.52 -10.27
C GLN A 357 -29.84 7.84 -10.62
N VAL A 358 -29.06 6.77 -10.76
CA VAL A 358 -27.65 6.86 -11.17
C VAL A 358 -27.39 6.20 -12.51
N PHE A 359 -26.47 6.78 -13.28
CA PHE A 359 -26.09 6.39 -14.63
C PHE A 359 -24.58 6.52 -14.85
N VAL A 360 -24.08 5.81 -15.86
CA VAL A 360 -22.70 5.95 -16.34
C VAL A 360 -22.77 6.41 -17.78
N SER A 361 -22.06 7.48 -18.11
CA SER A 361 -22.07 8.01 -19.47
C SER A 361 -21.39 7.08 -20.46
N SER A 362 -21.88 7.10 -21.69
CA SER A 362 -21.41 6.23 -22.79
C SER A 362 -21.57 4.73 -22.53
N SER A 363 -22.40 4.32 -21.56
CA SER A 363 -22.69 2.90 -21.28
C SER A 363 -23.72 2.30 -22.24
N GLY A 364 -24.48 3.12 -22.96
CA GLY A 364 -25.55 2.69 -23.86
C GLY A 364 -25.12 2.71 -25.33
N LYS A 365 -25.69 1.80 -26.13
CA LYS A 365 -25.39 1.72 -27.58
C LYS A 365 -25.90 2.93 -28.37
N TYR A 366 -27.02 3.53 -27.94
CA TYR A 366 -27.71 4.63 -28.63
C TYR A 366 -27.96 5.86 -27.73
N SER A 367 -27.45 5.86 -26.50
CA SER A 367 -27.67 6.92 -25.51
C SER A 367 -26.33 7.45 -25.02
N GLU A 368 -26.10 8.75 -25.17
CA GLU A 368 -24.87 9.41 -24.72
C GLU A 368 -24.78 9.48 -23.18
N ILE A 369 -25.92 9.68 -22.51
CA ILE A 369 -26.00 9.77 -21.05
C ILE A 369 -25.96 8.38 -20.40
N GLY A 370 -26.36 7.34 -21.14
CA GLY A 370 -26.51 5.97 -20.64
C GLY A 370 -27.92 5.67 -20.14
N HIS A 371 -28.11 4.51 -19.50
CA HIS A 371 -29.36 4.12 -18.84
C HIS A 371 -29.15 3.93 -17.33
N PRO A 372 -30.20 4.08 -16.51
CA PRO A 372 -30.07 3.95 -15.07
C PRO A 372 -29.76 2.50 -14.66
N PHE A 373 -28.74 2.32 -13.84
CA PHE A 373 -28.31 1.00 -13.33
C PHE A 373 -28.47 0.89 -11.80
N GLY A 374 -29.01 1.91 -11.16
CA GLY A 374 -29.20 1.94 -9.72
C GLY A 374 -29.80 3.26 -9.26
N TYR A 375 -29.82 3.45 -7.94
CA TYR A 375 -30.26 4.70 -7.35
C TYR A 375 -29.62 4.94 -5.96
N LEU A 376 -29.53 6.21 -5.58
CA LEU A 376 -29.15 6.66 -4.24
C LEU A 376 -30.41 6.83 -3.40
N LYS A 377 -30.40 6.26 -2.19
CA LYS A 377 -31.53 6.34 -1.26
C LYS A 377 -31.03 6.45 0.17
N ALA A 378 -31.62 7.38 0.94
CA ALA A 378 -31.39 7.48 2.37
C ALA A 378 -31.88 6.23 3.12
N SER A 379 -31.17 5.83 4.17
CA SER A 379 -31.68 4.82 5.10
C SER A 379 -33.00 5.29 5.72
N THR A 380 -33.90 4.37 6.06
CA THR A 380 -35.14 4.69 6.81
C THR A 380 -34.84 5.34 8.16
N THR A 381 -33.69 5.02 8.75
CA THR A 381 -33.17 5.62 9.99
C THR A 381 -32.49 6.98 9.78
N LEU A 382 -32.34 7.44 8.52
CA LEU A 382 -31.63 8.67 8.14
C LEU A 382 -30.18 8.77 8.70
N THR A 383 -29.54 7.63 8.95
CA THR A 383 -28.16 7.58 9.47
C THR A 383 -27.10 7.59 8.36
N CYS A 384 -27.44 7.03 7.20
CA CYS A 384 -26.53 6.90 6.08
C CYS A 384 -27.29 6.89 4.75
N VAL A 385 -26.57 7.13 3.66
CA VAL A 385 -27.10 6.99 2.29
C VAL A 385 -26.55 5.71 1.70
N ASN A 386 -27.41 4.99 0.98
CA ASN A 386 -27.03 3.74 0.34
C ASN A 386 -27.14 3.88 -1.18
N LEU A 387 -26.17 3.33 -1.87
CA LEU A 387 -26.21 3.05 -3.29
C LEU A 387 -26.83 1.66 -3.49
N PHE A 388 -28.00 1.62 -4.14
CA PHE A 388 -28.63 0.39 -4.58
C PHE A 388 -28.23 0.13 -6.03
N VAL A 389 -27.49 -0.94 -6.26
CA VAL A 389 -27.09 -1.37 -7.61
C VAL A 389 -28.08 -2.42 -8.10
N MET A 390 -28.65 -2.13 -9.26
CA MET A 390 -29.75 -2.85 -9.90
C MET A 390 -29.32 -3.32 -11.30
N PRO A 391 -30.11 -4.17 -11.98
CA PRO A 391 -29.88 -4.47 -13.38
C PRO A 391 -29.81 -3.20 -14.24
N TYR A 392 -29.01 -3.26 -15.32
CA TYR A 392 -28.93 -2.17 -16.28
C TYR A 392 -30.30 -1.85 -16.90
N ASN A 393 -30.74 -0.59 -16.86
CA ASN A 393 -32.08 -0.17 -17.30
C ASN A 393 -33.22 -0.89 -16.56
N TYR A 394 -33.10 -0.98 -15.23
CA TYR A 394 -34.12 -1.59 -14.36
C TYR A 394 -35.55 -1.03 -14.52
N PRO A 395 -35.81 0.27 -14.84
CA PRO A 395 -37.18 0.75 -14.98
C PRO A 395 -37.98 0.06 -16.09
N VAL A 396 -37.31 -0.48 -17.10
CA VAL A 396 -37.95 -1.28 -18.16
C VAL A 396 -38.01 -2.76 -17.79
N LEU A 397 -36.95 -3.29 -17.18
CA LEU A 397 -36.87 -4.70 -16.83
C LEU A 397 -37.85 -5.09 -15.71
N LEU A 398 -37.98 -4.27 -14.67
CA LEU A 398 -38.78 -4.62 -13.50
C LEU A 398 -40.27 -4.81 -13.86
N PRO A 399 -40.95 -3.89 -14.56
CA PRO A 399 -42.34 -4.11 -14.98
C PRO A 399 -42.51 -5.38 -15.82
N LEU A 400 -41.58 -5.65 -16.75
CA LEU A 400 -41.61 -6.88 -17.55
C LEU A 400 -41.51 -8.14 -16.68
N LEU A 401 -40.66 -8.13 -15.65
CA LEU A 401 -40.56 -9.26 -14.72
C LEU A 401 -41.82 -9.39 -13.87
N ASP A 402 -42.38 -8.29 -13.39
CA ASP A 402 -43.60 -8.30 -12.58
C ASP A 402 -44.79 -8.87 -13.36
N ASP A 403 -44.95 -8.48 -14.63
CA ASP A 403 -45.93 -9.05 -15.55
C ASP A 403 -45.72 -10.56 -15.76
N LEU A 404 -44.46 -10.99 -15.88
CA LEU A 404 -44.14 -12.41 -16.05
C LEU A 404 -44.56 -13.26 -14.83
N PHE A 405 -44.32 -12.76 -13.62
CA PHE A 405 -44.63 -13.48 -12.38
C PHE A 405 -46.10 -13.39 -12.00
N LYS A 406 -46.70 -12.19 -12.06
CA LYS A 406 -48.09 -11.96 -11.62
C LYS A 406 -49.11 -12.37 -12.68
N LEU A 407 -48.92 -11.97 -13.94
CA LEU A 407 -49.92 -12.17 -15.00
C LEU A 407 -49.71 -13.49 -15.73
N HIS A 408 -48.46 -13.87 -16.01
CA HIS A 408 -48.14 -14.97 -16.92
C HIS A 408 -47.68 -16.27 -16.24
N LYS A 409 -47.55 -16.31 -14.90
CA LYS A 409 -47.15 -17.50 -14.12
C LYS A 409 -45.97 -18.26 -14.77
N LEU A 410 -44.89 -17.55 -15.11
CA LEU A 410 -43.66 -18.08 -15.74
C LEU A 410 -43.82 -18.59 -17.21
N LYS A 411 -44.96 -18.38 -17.86
CA LYS A 411 -45.17 -18.71 -19.29
C LYS A 411 -45.18 -17.43 -20.15
N PRO A 412 -44.05 -17.05 -20.76
CA PRO A 412 -43.98 -15.80 -21.52
C PRO A 412 -44.87 -15.81 -22.76
N THR A 413 -45.63 -14.74 -22.98
CA THR A 413 -46.39 -14.53 -24.23
C THR A 413 -45.47 -14.06 -25.36
N LEU A 414 -45.91 -14.19 -26.62
CA LEU A 414 -45.12 -13.77 -27.79
C LEU A 414 -44.78 -12.27 -27.72
N LYS A 415 -45.73 -11.42 -27.31
CA LYS A 415 -45.53 -9.98 -27.14
C LYS A 415 -44.52 -9.67 -26.03
N TRP A 416 -44.63 -10.37 -24.90
CA TRP A 416 -43.68 -10.22 -23.80
C TRP A 416 -42.26 -10.63 -24.23
N ARG A 417 -42.13 -11.76 -24.94
CA ARG A 417 -40.83 -12.22 -25.44
C ARG A 417 -40.21 -11.22 -26.42
N GLN A 418 -41.00 -10.64 -27.33
CA GLN A 418 -40.51 -9.57 -28.22
C GLN A 418 -40.02 -8.34 -27.44
N ALA A 419 -40.75 -7.91 -26.40
CA ALA A 419 -40.34 -6.79 -25.55
C ALA A 419 -39.05 -7.11 -24.77
N PHE A 420 -38.95 -8.33 -24.23
CA PHE A 420 -37.77 -8.81 -23.53
C PHE A 420 -36.55 -8.93 -24.45
N ASP A 421 -36.71 -9.49 -25.65
CA ASP A 421 -35.65 -9.59 -26.66
C ASP A 421 -35.17 -8.21 -27.13
N ASN A 422 -36.06 -7.23 -27.21
CA ASN A 422 -35.68 -5.84 -27.49
C ASN A 422 -34.88 -5.24 -26.33
N TYR A 423 -35.29 -5.48 -25.08
CA TYR A 423 -34.50 -5.07 -23.92
C TYR A 423 -33.10 -5.71 -23.92
N LEU A 424 -32.99 -7.01 -24.22
CA LEU A 424 -31.69 -7.71 -24.30
C LEU A 424 -30.74 -7.09 -25.35
N LYS A 425 -31.27 -6.47 -26.41
CA LYS A 425 -30.45 -5.74 -27.41
C LYS A 425 -29.95 -4.38 -26.92
N THR A 426 -30.61 -3.78 -25.93
CA THR A 426 -30.24 -2.46 -25.37
C THR A 426 -29.22 -2.56 -24.22
N MET A 427 -29.14 -3.72 -23.56
CA MET A 427 -28.21 -3.95 -22.46
C MET A 427 -26.82 -4.37 -22.95
N PRO A 428 -25.73 -3.98 -22.26
CA PRO A 428 -24.40 -4.46 -22.62
C PRO A 428 -24.31 -6.00 -22.50
N PRO A 429 -23.66 -6.69 -23.44
CA PRO A 429 -23.62 -8.16 -23.48
C PRO A 429 -23.10 -8.82 -22.20
N TYR A 430 -22.17 -8.19 -21.49
CA TYR A 430 -21.59 -8.74 -20.25
C TYR A 430 -22.58 -8.78 -19.07
N PHE A 431 -23.70 -8.03 -19.10
CA PHE A 431 -24.75 -8.12 -18.08
C PHE A 431 -25.63 -9.37 -18.23
N LEU A 432 -25.56 -10.10 -19.35
CA LEU A 432 -26.37 -11.30 -19.60
C LEU A 432 -26.11 -12.40 -18.57
N LEU A 433 -24.84 -12.62 -18.19
CA LEU A 433 -24.48 -13.68 -17.24
C LEU A 433 -24.99 -13.39 -15.81
N PRO A 434 -24.77 -12.19 -15.24
CA PRO A 434 -25.44 -11.77 -14.00
C PRO A 434 -26.97 -11.90 -14.05
N LEU A 435 -27.58 -11.44 -15.15
CA LEU A 435 -29.04 -11.50 -15.31
C LEU A 435 -29.56 -12.94 -15.31
N LYS A 436 -28.88 -13.84 -16.02
CA LYS A 436 -29.21 -15.28 -16.04
C LYS A 436 -29.13 -15.91 -14.65
N LYS A 437 -28.12 -15.55 -13.85
CA LYS A 437 -28.02 -16.01 -12.45
C LYS A 437 -29.19 -15.50 -11.60
N ALA A 438 -29.55 -14.24 -11.73
CA ALA A 438 -30.70 -13.66 -11.04
C ALA A 438 -32.04 -14.32 -11.45
N LEU A 439 -32.26 -14.54 -12.76
CA LEU A 439 -33.45 -15.22 -13.28
C LEU A 439 -33.55 -16.67 -12.80
N ARG A 440 -32.41 -17.38 -12.69
CA ARG A 440 -32.36 -18.73 -12.10
C ARG A 440 -32.79 -18.74 -10.64
N MET A 441 -32.34 -17.76 -9.84
CA MET A 441 -32.77 -17.61 -8.44
C MET A 441 -34.26 -17.31 -8.31
N MET A 442 -34.83 -16.58 -9.27
CA MET A 442 -36.28 -16.30 -9.31
C MET A 442 -37.12 -17.45 -9.90
N GLY A 443 -36.51 -18.56 -10.34
CA GLY A 443 -37.21 -19.75 -10.84
C GLY A 443 -37.50 -19.78 -12.35
N ALA A 444 -36.84 -18.91 -13.14
CA ALA A 444 -37.03 -18.82 -14.59
C ALA A 444 -35.72 -19.09 -15.38
N PRO A 445 -35.12 -20.29 -15.30
CA PRO A 445 -33.80 -20.58 -15.89
C PRO A 445 -33.78 -20.62 -17.43
N ASN A 446 -34.92 -20.89 -18.08
CA ASN A 446 -34.99 -21.20 -19.52
C ASN A 446 -35.21 -19.97 -20.43
N LEU A 447 -35.13 -18.75 -19.88
CA LEU A 447 -35.42 -17.53 -20.64
C LEU A 447 -34.25 -17.08 -21.55
N ILE A 448 -33.02 -17.48 -21.23
CA ILE A 448 -31.80 -17.06 -21.95
C ILE A 448 -31.02 -18.32 -22.37
N SER A 449 -30.75 -18.46 -23.67
CA SER A 449 -29.97 -19.57 -24.25
C SER A 449 -28.54 -19.64 -23.70
N ASP A 450 -27.92 -20.84 -23.73
CA ASP A 450 -26.58 -21.08 -23.18
C ASP A 450 -25.42 -20.55 -24.06
N ASN A 451 -25.65 -20.27 -25.34
CA ASN A 451 -24.60 -19.99 -26.34
C ASN A 451 -24.26 -18.49 -26.56
N LEU A 452 -24.72 -17.58 -25.70
CA LEU A 452 -24.40 -16.15 -25.84
C LEU A 452 -23.05 -15.87 -25.18
N ASP A 453 -21.99 -15.89 -25.99
CA ASP A 453 -20.64 -15.55 -25.56
C ASP A 453 -20.56 -14.12 -25.00
N CYS A 454 -19.72 -13.93 -23.97
CA CYS A 454 -19.34 -12.62 -23.44
C CYS A 454 -18.92 -11.74 -24.62
N GLY A 455 -19.64 -10.65 -24.88
CA GLY A 455 -19.51 -9.79 -26.08
C GLY A 455 -18.19 -9.03 -26.27
N LEU A 456 -17.07 -9.67 -25.97
CA LEU A 456 -15.71 -9.24 -26.30
C LEU A 456 -15.24 -9.98 -27.55
N SER A 457 -14.37 -9.32 -28.32
CA SER A 457 -13.74 -9.90 -29.49
C SER A 457 -12.71 -10.98 -29.09
N TYR A 458 -12.52 -11.99 -29.95
CA TYR A 458 -11.55 -13.05 -29.72
C TYR A 458 -10.12 -12.52 -29.59
N SER A 459 -9.77 -11.48 -30.37
CA SER A 459 -8.48 -10.80 -30.30
C SER A 459 -8.23 -10.19 -28.92
N VAL A 460 -9.24 -9.52 -28.35
CA VAL A 460 -9.15 -8.92 -27.01
C VAL A 460 -9.00 -10.01 -25.93
N ILE A 461 -9.77 -11.09 -26.02
CA ILE A 461 -9.66 -12.20 -25.06
C ILE A 461 -8.27 -12.84 -25.10
N SER A 462 -7.73 -13.07 -26.30
CA SER A 462 -6.37 -13.59 -26.49
C SER A 462 -5.31 -12.63 -25.94
N TYR A 463 -5.47 -11.33 -26.22
CA TYR A 463 -4.60 -10.27 -25.70
C TYR A 463 -4.57 -10.26 -24.16
N LEU A 464 -5.72 -10.23 -23.50
CA LEU A 464 -5.82 -10.23 -22.04
C LEU A 464 -5.21 -11.49 -21.41
N LYS A 465 -5.36 -12.66 -22.05
CA LYS A 465 -4.74 -13.91 -21.61
C LYS A 465 -3.21 -13.85 -21.71
N LYS A 466 -2.68 -13.37 -22.84
CA LYS A 466 -1.23 -13.19 -23.04
C LYS A 466 -0.67 -12.21 -22.01
N LEU A 467 -1.39 -11.13 -21.76
CA LEU A 467 -1.01 -10.09 -20.83
C LEU A 467 -0.96 -10.61 -19.39
N SER A 468 -2.00 -11.33 -18.95
CA SER A 468 -2.02 -12.00 -17.63
C SER A 468 -0.83 -12.97 -17.44
N GLN A 469 -0.45 -13.71 -18.48
CA GLN A 469 0.73 -14.59 -18.43
C GLN A 469 2.04 -13.78 -18.30
N GLN A 470 2.19 -12.67 -19.03
CA GLN A 470 3.35 -11.79 -18.92
C GLN A 470 3.44 -11.16 -17.53
N THR A 471 2.33 -10.65 -17.01
CA THR A 471 2.28 -10.07 -15.65
C THR A 471 2.66 -11.11 -14.60
N LYS A 472 2.25 -12.37 -14.76
CA LYS A 472 2.66 -13.46 -13.87
C LYS A 472 4.18 -13.64 -13.84
N MET A 473 4.84 -13.68 -15.00
CA MET A 473 6.31 -13.79 -15.07
C MET A 473 7.02 -12.58 -14.46
N GLU A 474 6.52 -11.37 -14.71
CA GLU A 474 7.07 -10.13 -14.14
C GLU A 474 6.91 -10.10 -12.61
N SER A 475 5.76 -10.58 -12.10
CA SER A 475 5.49 -10.68 -10.67
C SER A 475 6.48 -11.62 -9.98
N GLU A 476 6.77 -12.78 -10.58
CA GLU A 476 7.75 -13.73 -10.06
C GLU A 476 9.17 -13.14 -10.06
N ARG A 477 9.52 -12.38 -11.12
CA ARG A 477 10.81 -11.68 -11.21
C ARG A 477 10.97 -10.64 -10.11
N ILE A 478 9.97 -9.78 -9.89
CA ILE A 478 10.03 -8.73 -8.87
C ILE A 478 10.11 -9.36 -7.48
N ILE A 479 9.28 -10.37 -7.19
CA ILE A 479 9.32 -11.10 -5.91
C ILE A 479 10.72 -11.70 -5.66
N ALA A 480 11.38 -12.23 -6.68
CA ALA A 480 12.74 -12.77 -6.56
C ALA A 480 13.84 -11.70 -6.36
N SER A 481 13.53 -10.43 -6.58
CA SER A 481 14.45 -9.29 -6.40
C SER A 481 14.33 -8.61 -5.03
N VAL A 482 13.21 -8.82 -4.32
CA VAL A 482 12.97 -8.27 -2.98
C VAL A 482 14.05 -8.76 -2.00
N GLY A 483 14.58 -7.84 -1.18
CA GLY A 483 15.61 -8.14 -0.18
C GLY A 483 17.04 -8.20 -0.73
N LYS A 484 17.26 -8.06 -2.04
CA LYS A 484 18.62 -7.87 -2.57
C LYS A 484 19.09 -6.46 -2.25
N LYS A 485 20.24 -6.32 -1.60
CA LYS A 485 20.88 -5.01 -1.42
C LYS A 485 21.41 -4.52 -2.77
N ALA A 486 21.38 -3.20 -2.99
CA ALA A 486 22.08 -2.59 -4.10
C ALA A 486 23.57 -2.98 -4.04
N PRO A 487 24.22 -3.25 -5.19
CA PRO A 487 25.65 -3.50 -5.22
C PRO A 487 26.35 -2.29 -4.60
N GLN A 488 27.03 -2.49 -3.47
CA GLN A 488 27.89 -1.45 -2.90
C GLN A 488 28.99 -1.16 -3.91
N GLU A 489 29.17 0.11 -4.27
CA GLU A 489 30.33 0.51 -5.06
C GLU A 489 31.59 0.08 -4.30
N THR A 490 32.34 -0.86 -4.86
CA THR A 490 33.49 -1.46 -4.19
C THR A 490 34.68 -0.50 -4.13
N GLY A 491 34.66 0.59 -4.88
CA GLY A 491 35.63 1.65 -4.73
C GLY A 491 35.36 2.90 -5.57
N ILE A 492 35.95 4.01 -5.13
CA ILE A 492 35.92 5.29 -5.85
C ILE A 492 37.01 5.26 -6.90
N LYS A 493 36.63 5.37 -8.19
CA LYS A 493 37.59 5.51 -9.28
C LYS A 493 38.32 6.84 -9.15
N VAL A 494 39.63 6.79 -8.90
CA VAL A 494 40.46 7.99 -8.88
C VAL A 494 40.73 8.40 -10.31
N LYS A 495 40.13 9.51 -10.75
CA LYS A 495 40.54 10.14 -12.01
C LYS A 495 41.92 10.75 -11.79
N SER A 496 42.96 10.07 -12.29
CA SER A 496 44.28 10.66 -12.47
C SER A 496 44.14 11.83 -13.45
N ASN A 497 44.04 13.05 -12.92
CA ASN A 497 44.16 14.25 -13.73
C ASN A 497 45.63 14.68 -13.65
N PRO A 498 46.44 14.54 -14.71
CA PRO A 498 47.87 14.86 -14.67
C PRO A 498 48.15 16.37 -14.54
N ALA A 499 47.12 17.22 -14.54
CA ALA A 499 47.24 18.66 -14.42
C ALA A 499 46.68 19.13 -13.08
N LYS A 500 47.59 19.47 -12.15
CA LYS A 500 47.43 20.05 -10.80
C LYS A 500 47.82 19.06 -9.69
N THR A 501 49.11 18.80 -9.59
CA THR A 501 49.73 18.53 -8.30
C THR A 501 49.34 19.66 -7.33
N SER A 502 48.65 19.28 -6.26
CA SER A 502 48.33 20.16 -5.14
C SER A 502 49.63 20.81 -4.63
N LEU A 503 49.60 22.13 -4.38
CA LEU A 503 50.72 22.92 -3.85
C LEU A 503 51.17 22.49 -2.43
N VAL A 504 50.52 21.49 -1.84
CA VAL A 504 50.91 20.88 -0.56
C VAL A 504 51.81 19.67 -0.83
N HIS A 505 52.92 19.88 -1.53
CA HIS A 505 54.08 19.01 -1.38
C HIS A 505 54.69 19.34 -0.02
N SER A 506 54.44 18.49 0.98
CA SER A 506 55.35 18.38 2.12
C SER A 506 56.73 18.09 1.54
N LYS A 507 57.64 19.08 1.61
CA LYS A 507 59.05 18.86 1.24
C LYS A 507 59.58 17.79 2.19
N ASP A 508 59.65 16.57 1.68
CA ASP A 508 60.14 15.43 2.43
C ASP A 508 61.60 15.71 2.78
N PHE A 509 61.98 15.54 4.05
CA PHE A 509 63.31 15.88 4.57
C PHE A 509 64.46 15.23 3.77
N LYS A 510 64.16 14.10 3.11
CA LYS A 510 65.07 13.42 2.16
C LYS A 510 65.40 14.25 0.91
N GLN A 511 64.47 15.03 0.35
CA GLN A 511 64.74 15.89 -0.81
C GLN A 511 65.60 17.09 -0.44
N LEU A 512 65.48 17.61 0.78
CA LEU A 512 66.30 18.69 1.30
C LEU A 512 67.75 18.25 1.56
N LEU A 513 67.95 17.03 2.08
CA LEU A 513 69.28 16.45 2.25
C LEU A 513 69.96 16.10 0.91
N GLN A 514 69.19 15.71 -0.11
CA GLN A 514 69.71 15.40 -1.44
C GLN A 514 70.20 16.62 -2.22
N GLY A 515 69.69 17.82 -1.94
CA GLY A 515 70.19 19.05 -2.55
C GLY A 515 71.59 19.46 -2.09
N ILE A 516 72.09 18.89 -0.99
CA ILE A 516 73.38 19.25 -0.39
C ILE A 516 74.51 18.34 -0.90
N SER A 517 74.23 17.10 -1.34
CA SER A 517 75.26 16.09 -1.61
C SER A 517 75.67 15.91 -3.08
N GLY A 518 75.09 16.63 -4.04
CA GLY A 518 75.62 16.71 -5.41
C GLY A 518 75.71 15.42 -6.23
N GLU A 519 75.10 14.29 -5.82
CA GLU A 519 75.07 13.06 -6.63
C GLU A 519 73.73 12.88 -7.37
N ALA A 520 73.84 12.47 -8.63
CA ALA A 520 72.75 12.35 -9.59
C ALA A 520 71.68 11.33 -9.16
N SER A 521 70.41 11.71 -9.36
CA SER A 521 69.24 10.92 -9.01
C SER A 521 69.20 9.56 -9.74
N ILE A 522 69.09 8.46 -8.98
CA ILE A 522 68.23 7.35 -9.41
C ILE A 522 66.80 7.89 -9.35
N ARG A 523 66.29 8.34 -10.49
CA ARG A 523 64.86 8.63 -10.63
C ARG A 523 64.14 7.29 -10.48
N LEU A 524 63.56 7.03 -9.31
CA LEU A 524 62.33 6.25 -9.28
C LEU A 524 61.31 7.12 -10.01
N THR A 525 61.23 6.95 -11.33
CA THR A 525 60.04 7.35 -12.09
C THR A 525 58.87 6.65 -11.43
N GLU A 526 58.16 7.34 -10.54
CA GLU A 526 56.81 6.95 -10.17
C GLU A 526 56.04 6.92 -11.49
N ASN A 527 55.83 5.71 -12.02
CA ASN A 527 55.02 5.44 -13.19
C ASN A 527 53.56 5.78 -12.84
N LEU A 528 53.23 7.07 -12.74
CA LEU A 528 51.85 7.57 -12.58
C LEU A 528 50.97 7.27 -13.80
N LYS A 529 51.54 6.65 -14.85
CA LYS A 529 50.84 6.12 -16.03
C LYS A 529 50.35 4.66 -15.85
N GLU A 530 50.71 3.95 -14.77
CA GLU A 530 50.44 2.51 -14.65
C GLU A 530 49.05 2.11 -14.10
N PHE A 531 48.21 3.05 -13.67
CA PHE A 531 46.91 2.67 -13.07
C PHE A 531 45.69 3.34 -13.72
N PRO A 532 45.38 3.09 -15.01
CA PRO A 532 44.04 3.33 -15.52
C PRO A 532 43.07 2.38 -14.79
N GLY A 533 42.30 2.91 -13.84
CA GLY A 533 41.31 2.14 -13.07
C GLY A 533 41.64 1.94 -11.59
N PHE A 534 42.61 2.67 -11.02
CA PHE A 534 42.83 2.68 -9.57
C PHE A 534 41.53 3.05 -8.83
N GLN A 535 41.08 2.16 -7.94
CA GLN A 535 39.89 2.34 -7.13
C GLN A 535 40.29 2.30 -5.66
N ILE A 536 39.91 3.33 -4.91
CA ILE A 536 40.05 3.32 -3.45
C ILE A 536 38.88 2.51 -2.90
N GLY A 537 39.19 1.41 -2.23
CA GLY A 537 38.19 0.56 -1.59
C GLY A 537 37.39 1.34 -0.53
N LEU A 538 36.07 1.18 -0.53
CA LEU A 538 35.21 1.74 0.52
C LEU A 538 35.20 0.83 1.76
N LEU A 539 35.02 1.43 2.94
CA LEU A 539 34.91 0.69 4.20
C LEU A 539 33.66 -0.20 4.17
N ASN A 540 33.87 -1.51 4.09
CA ASN A 540 32.79 -2.48 4.18
C ASN A 540 32.49 -2.78 5.66
N LYS A 541 31.35 -2.27 6.16
CA LYS A 541 30.90 -2.49 7.54
C LYS A 541 30.39 -3.90 7.82
N ASP A 542 29.99 -4.65 6.78
CA ASP A 542 29.46 -6.01 6.92
C ASP A 542 30.58 -7.05 6.99
N LEU A 543 31.81 -6.67 6.66
CA LEU A 543 32.96 -7.57 6.62
C LEU A 543 33.54 -7.75 8.03
N LYS A 544 33.24 -8.89 8.65
CA LYS A 544 33.82 -9.25 9.95
C LYS A 544 35.27 -9.73 9.75
N PRO A 545 36.27 -9.06 10.36
CA PRO A 545 37.67 -9.44 10.21
C PRO A 545 37.91 -10.87 10.73
N GLN A 546 38.60 -11.68 9.95
CA GLN A 546 38.86 -13.09 10.26
C GLN A 546 40.29 -13.26 10.76
N THR A 547 40.57 -12.77 11.95
CA THR A 547 41.93 -12.63 12.50
C THR A 547 42.73 -13.94 12.61
N TYR A 548 42.08 -15.10 12.71
CA TYR A 548 42.74 -16.42 12.72
C TYR A 548 42.95 -17.03 11.33
N ARG A 549 42.26 -16.52 10.29
CA ARG A 549 42.31 -17.05 8.92
C ARG A 549 43.05 -16.13 7.96
N ASN A 550 42.86 -14.83 8.10
CA ASN A 550 43.44 -13.80 7.25
C ASN A 550 44.40 -12.91 8.07
N ALA A 551 45.68 -12.98 7.73
CA ALA A 551 46.72 -12.21 8.42
C ALA A 551 46.61 -10.70 8.17
N TYR A 552 46.01 -10.29 7.04
CA TYR A 552 45.85 -8.88 6.69
C TYR A 552 44.79 -8.15 7.53
N ASP A 553 43.92 -8.90 8.21
CA ASP A 553 42.89 -8.33 9.09
C ASP A 553 43.43 -8.00 10.50
N ILE A 554 44.70 -8.34 10.79
CA ILE A 554 45.32 -8.14 12.11
C ILE A 554 45.93 -6.73 12.18
N PRO A 555 45.45 -5.84 13.06
CA PRO A 555 46.01 -4.51 13.20
C PRO A 555 47.41 -4.57 13.84
N ARG A 556 48.29 -3.65 13.45
CA ARG A 556 49.68 -3.58 13.95
C ARG A 556 49.77 -3.44 15.47
N THR A 557 48.80 -2.78 16.09
CA THR A 557 48.79 -2.52 17.54
C THR A 557 48.75 -3.79 18.37
N ASN A 558 48.06 -4.82 17.89
CA ASN A 558 47.78 -6.04 18.67
C ASN A 558 48.43 -7.29 18.04
N LEU A 559 49.40 -7.08 17.13
CA LEU A 559 49.95 -8.15 16.30
C LEU A 559 50.66 -9.25 17.11
N LEU A 560 51.49 -8.89 18.09
CA LEU A 560 52.22 -9.86 18.91
C LEU A 560 51.27 -10.69 19.80
N ASP A 561 50.30 -10.03 20.43
CA ASP A 561 49.31 -10.69 21.27
C ASP A 561 48.41 -11.62 20.46
N GLN A 562 47.97 -11.19 19.27
CA GLN A 562 47.18 -12.04 18.39
C GLN A 562 48.01 -13.21 17.85
N LEU A 563 49.31 -13.02 17.56
CA LEU A 563 50.20 -14.08 17.11
C LEU A 563 50.42 -15.14 18.19
N THR A 564 50.58 -14.74 19.46
CA THR A 564 50.69 -15.71 20.56
C THR A 564 49.40 -16.49 20.73
N ARG A 565 48.22 -15.84 20.67
CA ARG A 565 46.91 -16.50 20.68
C ARG A 565 46.74 -17.48 19.52
N MET A 566 47.10 -17.08 18.29
CA MET A 566 47.08 -17.94 17.11
C MET A 566 47.98 -19.16 17.27
N ARG A 567 49.20 -18.96 17.77
CA ARG A 567 50.16 -20.04 18.02
C ARG A 567 49.62 -21.03 19.07
N THR A 568 49.06 -20.52 20.17
CA THR A 568 48.46 -21.37 21.21
C THR A 568 47.24 -22.13 20.69
N ASN A 569 46.40 -21.50 19.86
CA ASN A 569 45.23 -22.13 19.24
C ASN A 569 45.65 -23.23 18.24
N LEU A 570 46.68 -22.98 17.42
CA LEU A 570 47.20 -23.98 16.48
C LEU A 570 47.83 -25.21 17.19
N LEU A 571 48.51 -24.97 18.31
CA LEU A 571 49.20 -26.03 19.07
C LEU A 571 48.27 -26.80 20.01
N LYS A 572 47.15 -26.21 20.44
CA LYS A 572 46.09 -26.92 21.17
C LYS A 572 45.19 -27.60 20.14
N THR A 573 45.31 -28.91 19.99
CA THR A 573 44.53 -29.76 19.07
C THR A 573 43.03 -29.81 19.40
N HIS A 574 42.33 -28.69 19.29
CA HIS A 574 40.88 -28.66 19.27
C HIS A 574 40.39 -28.95 17.86
N ARG A 575 39.35 -29.81 17.72
CA ARG A 575 38.77 -30.20 16.42
C ARG A 575 38.05 -29.06 15.67
N LEU A 576 37.93 -27.88 16.27
CA LEU A 576 37.25 -26.70 15.72
C LEU A 576 38.12 -25.46 15.92
N ILE A 577 38.30 -24.68 14.85
CA ILE A 577 38.88 -23.33 14.93
C ILE A 577 37.90 -22.49 15.75
N VAL A 578 38.24 -22.21 17.01
CA VAL A 578 37.51 -21.22 17.82
C VAL A 578 37.88 -19.84 17.28
N GLY A 579 37.21 -19.47 16.20
CA GLY A 579 37.30 -18.15 15.59
C GLY A 579 36.14 -17.31 16.10
N GLN A 580 36.29 -16.75 17.28
CA GLN A 580 35.52 -15.59 17.75
C GLN A 580 36.20 -15.05 19.00
N ASP A 581 36.31 -13.72 19.12
CA ASP A 581 36.45 -13.08 20.43
C ASP A 581 35.36 -13.66 21.33
N GLU A 582 35.71 -14.17 22.52
CA GLU A 582 34.73 -14.64 23.50
C GLU A 582 33.65 -13.57 23.77
N ASP A 583 34.00 -12.28 23.64
CA ASP A 583 33.06 -11.15 23.75
C ASP A 583 31.99 -11.11 22.66
N CYS A 584 32.28 -11.62 21.45
CA CYS A 584 31.28 -11.71 20.38
C CYS A 584 30.20 -12.75 20.71
N LEU A 585 30.53 -13.84 21.40
CA LEU A 585 29.55 -14.83 21.89
C LEU A 585 28.59 -14.20 22.92
N HIS A 586 29.08 -13.29 23.75
CA HIS A 586 28.27 -12.56 24.74
C HIS A 586 27.41 -11.43 24.13
N SER A 587 27.66 -11.06 22.87
CA SER A 587 26.91 -10.02 22.14
C SER A 587 25.78 -10.57 21.27
N VAL A 588 25.59 -11.90 21.23
CA VAL A 588 24.54 -12.54 20.43
C VAL A 588 23.18 -12.35 21.11
N PRO A 589 22.16 -11.78 20.45
CA PRO A 589 20.81 -11.68 20.99
C PRO A 589 20.29 -13.07 21.40
N VAL A 590 19.62 -13.16 22.55
CA VAL A 590 19.08 -14.42 23.10
C VAL A 590 18.25 -15.22 22.08
N ALA A 591 17.54 -14.53 21.17
CA ALA A 591 16.76 -15.15 20.11
C ALA A 591 17.58 -15.93 19.06
N GLN A 592 18.88 -15.63 18.93
CA GLN A 592 19.80 -16.26 17.98
C GLN A 592 20.72 -17.31 18.63
N MET A 593 20.72 -17.44 19.97
CA MET A 593 21.62 -18.36 20.70
C MET A 593 21.29 -19.85 20.51
N GLY A 594 20.40 -20.20 19.58
CA GLY A 594 20.00 -21.59 19.36
C GLY A 594 19.25 -22.17 20.56
N ASN A 595 18.64 -23.32 20.33
CA ASN A 595 17.72 -23.99 21.24
C ASN A 595 18.43 -24.41 22.54
N TYR A 596 18.56 -23.50 23.53
CA TYR A 596 19.16 -23.79 24.85
C TYR A 596 18.52 -25.01 25.51
N GLN A 597 17.26 -25.31 25.19
CA GLN A 597 16.58 -26.52 25.64
C GLN A 597 17.15 -27.82 25.06
N GLU A 598 17.67 -27.84 23.84
CA GLU A 598 18.36 -29.03 23.29
C GLU A 598 19.75 -29.22 23.90
N TYR A 599 20.47 -28.13 24.17
CA TYR A 599 21.73 -28.20 24.90
C TYR A 599 21.54 -28.75 26.32
N LEU A 600 20.47 -28.32 27.03
CA LEU A 600 20.11 -28.88 28.34
C LEU A 600 19.76 -30.38 28.28
N LYS A 601 19.22 -30.88 27.15
CA LYS A 601 18.93 -32.31 26.96
C LYS A 601 20.18 -33.15 26.70
N LEU A 602 21.23 -32.55 26.14
CA LEU A 602 22.53 -33.18 25.89
C LEU A 602 23.48 -33.12 27.10
N MET A 603 23.15 -32.32 28.12
CA MET A 603 23.90 -32.32 29.37
C MET A 603 23.73 -33.67 30.09
N PRO A 604 24.82 -34.33 30.50
CA PRO A 604 24.74 -35.52 31.33
C PRO A 604 23.95 -35.21 32.59
N SER A 605 22.99 -36.06 32.94
CA SER A 605 22.23 -35.91 34.19
C SER A 605 23.19 -35.96 35.38
N PRO A 606 23.14 -34.97 36.31
CA PRO A 606 24.00 -34.99 37.48
C PRO A 606 23.69 -36.24 38.32
N LEU A 607 24.74 -36.87 38.84
CA LEU A 607 24.64 -38.08 39.65
C LEU A 607 23.75 -37.81 40.88
N ARG A 608 22.85 -38.76 41.17
CA ARG A 608 21.88 -38.68 42.28
C ARG A 608 22.61 -38.51 43.61
N GLU A 609 22.24 -37.49 44.38
CA GLU A 609 22.76 -37.28 45.74
C GLU A 609 22.44 -38.50 46.62
N ILE A 610 23.45 -38.99 47.33
CA ILE A 610 23.35 -40.05 48.31
C ILE A 610 22.77 -39.41 49.57
N ASP A 611 21.52 -39.77 49.90
CA ASP A 611 20.85 -39.69 51.20
C ASP A 611 19.57 -38.80 51.22
N PRO A 612 18.35 -39.40 51.26
CA PRO A 612 17.07 -38.69 51.15
C PRO A 612 16.46 -38.21 52.49
N ASP A 613 17.03 -38.52 53.65
CA ASP A 613 16.31 -38.51 54.94
C ASP A 613 16.61 -37.36 55.93
N GLN A 614 17.02 -36.17 55.46
CA GLN A 614 17.04 -34.97 56.32
C GLN A 614 15.86 -34.02 56.06
N PRO A 615 15.08 -33.62 57.09
CA PRO A 615 13.97 -32.70 56.93
C PRO A 615 14.49 -31.29 56.63
N LYS A 616 14.08 -30.74 55.48
CA LYS A 616 14.47 -29.40 55.02
C LYS A 616 13.86 -28.32 55.92
N ARG A 617 14.70 -27.59 56.66
CA ARG A 617 14.29 -26.43 57.47
C ARG A 617 13.66 -25.34 56.58
N LEU A 618 12.50 -24.86 57.04
CA LEU A 618 11.70 -23.80 56.42
C LEU A 618 12.41 -22.43 56.46
N HIS A 619 11.90 -21.58 55.59
CA HIS A 619 12.47 -20.38 54.99
C HIS A 619 12.62 -19.18 55.95
N THR A 620 13.84 -18.73 56.24
CA THR A 620 14.12 -17.35 56.70
C THR A 620 15.25 -16.73 55.89
N PHE A 621 15.11 -15.43 55.62
CA PHE A 621 15.86 -14.64 54.64
C PHE A 621 17.34 -14.48 55.02
N GLY A 622 18.27 -14.61 54.06
CA GLY A 622 19.69 -14.20 54.24
C GLY A 622 20.76 -15.29 54.39
N ASN A 623 20.58 -16.50 53.85
CA ASN A 623 21.64 -17.55 53.87
C ASN A 623 22.31 -17.72 52.48
N PRO A 624 23.65 -17.61 52.32
CA PRO A 624 24.33 -17.60 51.02
C PRO A 624 24.60 -18.99 50.42
N PHE A 625 24.20 -20.09 51.08
CA PHE A 625 24.43 -21.46 50.61
C PHE A 625 23.15 -22.18 50.16
N LYS A 626 22.36 -21.59 49.26
CA LYS A 626 21.20 -22.28 48.66
C LYS A 626 21.47 -22.74 47.23
N GLN A 627 21.35 -24.05 47.02
CA GLN A 627 21.14 -24.69 45.73
C GLN A 627 19.67 -24.48 45.30
N ASP A 628 19.47 -23.91 44.11
CA ASP A 628 18.13 -23.73 43.52
C ASP A 628 17.55 -25.07 43.05
N LYS A 629 16.54 -25.58 43.76
CA LYS A 629 15.61 -26.58 43.21
C LYS A 629 14.56 -25.86 42.37
N LYS A 630 14.76 -25.76 41.05
CA LYS A 630 13.66 -25.52 40.11
C LYS A 630 12.91 -26.84 39.89
N VAL A 631 11.67 -26.89 40.37
CA VAL A 631 10.70 -27.93 40.06
C VAL A 631 9.90 -27.50 38.84
N CYS A 632 9.69 -28.46 37.96
CA CYS A 632 8.77 -28.47 36.84
C CYS A 632 7.39 -27.89 37.21
N ILE A 633 6.94 -26.89 36.46
CA ILE A 633 5.68 -26.90 35.69
C ILE A 633 5.96 -26.16 34.38
#